data_AF-A0A7R6VLP5-F1
#
_entry.id   AF-A0A7R6VLP5-F1
#
_cell.length_a   1.000
_cell.length_b   1.000
_cell.length_c   1.000
_cell.angle_alpha   90.00
_cell.angle_beta   90.00
_cell.angle_gamma   90.00
#
_symmetry.space_group_name_H-M   'P 1'
#
loop_
_entity.id
_entity.type
_entity.pdbx_description
1 polymer ?
#
loop_
_entity_poly.entity_id
_entity_poly.type
_entity_poly.pdbx_seq_one_letter_code
_entity_poly.pdbx_strand_id
1 'polypeptide(L)'
;MRTAGEYIYAGHPLEAISVPIFSYAYKPKDIKLRINFAKKEQNRALDAHKVYEITPIENKNFLEDVKKIRHKLGNKPILVICRIGGRSKYAANLLAKNGMREVYNVDGGFLEWKRAKLPYGGE
;
A
#
# COMPACT_ATOMS: atom_id res chain seq x y z
N MET A 1 4.18 5.51 1.96
CA MET A 1 2.84 4.94 1.71
C MET A 1 3.03 3.90 0.61
N ARG A 2 2.06 3.48 -0.21
CA ARG A 2 2.39 3.08 -1.59
C ARG A 2 1.36 3.72 -2.52
N THR A 3 1.57 4.98 -2.87
CA THR A 3 0.92 5.59 -4.04
C THR A 3 1.36 4.86 -5.31
N ALA A 4 0.71 5.11 -6.44
CA ALA A 4 1.15 4.54 -7.73
C ALA A 4 2.63 4.89 -8.03
N GLY A 5 3.04 6.13 -7.72
CA GLY A 5 4.44 6.55 -7.83
C GLY A 5 5.37 5.81 -6.87
N GLU A 6 5.02 5.73 -5.58
CA GLU A 6 5.81 4.95 -4.62
C GLU A 6 5.86 3.45 -4.95
N TYR A 7 4.84 2.90 -5.62
CA TYR A 7 4.89 1.51 -6.07
C TYR A 7 6.02 1.30 -7.09
N ILE A 8 6.17 2.22 -8.04
CA ILE A 8 7.22 2.18 -9.07
C ILE A 8 8.61 2.36 -8.44
N TYR A 9 8.78 3.27 -7.48
CA TYR A 9 10.11 3.60 -6.93
C TYR A 9 10.53 2.79 -5.68
N ALA A 10 9.58 2.20 -4.94
CA ALA A 10 9.89 1.52 -3.67
C ALA A 10 10.01 -0.01 -3.80
N GLY A 11 10.04 -0.53 -5.04
CA GLY A 11 10.17 -1.94 -5.36
C GLY A 11 8.90 -2.76 -5.18
N HIS A 12 8.67 -3.70 -6.09
CA HIS A 12 7.60 -4.68 -6.02
C HIS A 12 8.04 -6.02 -6.63
N PRO A 13 7.43 -7.16 -6.26
CA PRO A 13 7.72 -8.42 -6.93
C PRO A 13 7.53 -8.28 -8.45
N LEU A 14 8.33 -9.02 -9.22
CA LEU A 14 8.23 -8.98 -10.67
C LEU A 14 6.81 -9.36 -11.11
N GLU A 15 6.27 -8.66 -12.12
CA GLU A 15 4.91 -8.84 -12.66
C GLU A 15 3.75 -8.57 -11.68
N ALA A 16 4.03 -8.06 -10.47
CA ALA A 16 2.98 -7.74 -9.51
C ALA A 16 2.10 -6.59 -10.02
N ILE A 17 0.79 -6.72 -9.79
CA ILE A 17 -0.22 -5.71 -10.13
C ILE A 17 -0.52 -4.89 -8.88
N SER A 18 -0.39 -3.57 -8.98
CA SER A 18 -0.72 -2.65 -7.89
C SER A 18 -2.22 -2.40 -7.83
N VAL A 19 -2.85 -2.85 -6.73
CA VAL A 19 -4.26 -2.55 -6.44
C VAL A 19 -4.33 -1.85 -5.06
N PRO A 20 -4.65 -0.55 -4.99
CA PRO A 20 -4.68 0.17 -3.73
C PRO A 20 -5.93 -0.25 -2.92
N ILE A 21 -5.68 -0.79 -1.72
CA ILE A 21 -6.73 -1.06 -0.72
C ILE A 21 -7.15 0.20 0.04
N PHE A 22 -6.21 1.12 0.26
CA PHE A 22 -6.44 2.39 0.96
C PHE A 22 -5.95 3.55 0.11
N SER A 23 -6.76 4.60 0.01
CA SER A 23 -6.31 5.96 -0.23
C SER A 23 -6.15 6.69 1.10
N TYR A 24 -5.62 7.92 1.08
CA TYR A 24 -5.40 8.68 2.31
C TYR A 24 -5.86 10.11 2.10
N ALA A 25 -6.68 10.61 3.01
CA ALA A 25 -7.03 12.03 3.09
C ALA A 25 -6.03 12.75 3.98
N TYR A 26 -5.65 13.95 3.55
CA TYR A 26 -4.75 14.83 4.26
C TYR A 26 -5.52 16.08 4.68
N LYS A 27 -5.78 16.20 5.96
CA LYS A 27 -6.39 17.40 6.52
C LYS A 27 -5.29 18.24 7.18
N PRO A 28 -5.04 19.47 6.73
CA PRO A 28 -4.02 20.31 7.35
C PRO A 28 -4.38 20.58 8.81
N LYS A 29 -3.39 20.44 9.69
CA LYS A 29 -3.48 20.91 11.07
C LYS A 29 -3.46 22.44 11.11
N ASP A 30 -3.66 22.99 12.30
CA ASP A 30 -3.67 24.44 12.53
C ASP A 30 -2.48 25.16 11.86
N ILE A 31 -2.76 26.32 11.27
CA ILE A 31 -1.79 27.08 10.48
C ILE A 31 -0.60 27.54 11.33
N LYS A 32 -0.80 27.92 12.59
CA LYS A 32 0.29 28.37 13.47
C LYS A 32 1.24 27.22 13.76
N LEU A 33 0.70 26.03 13.99
CA LEU A 33 1.49 24.81 14.19
C LEU A 33 2.32 24.50 12.94
N ARG A 34 1.73 24.56 11.75
CA ARG A 34 2.43 24.31 10.48
C ARG A 34 3.53 25.34 10.22
N ILE A 35 3.30 26.63 10.49
CA ILE A 35 4.31 27.68 10.37
C ILE A 35 5.46 27.44 11.36
N ASN A 36 5.16 27.09 12.62
CA ASN A 36 6.19 26.80 13.61
C ASN A 36 7.04 25.59 13.22
N PHE A 37 6.41 24.52 12.71
CA PHE A 37 7.15 23.36 12.19
C PHE A 37 8.01 23.72 10.97
N ALA A 38 7.49 24.51 10.03
CA ALA A 38 8.25 24.95 8.86
C ALA A 38 9.49 25.78 9.24
N LYS A 39 9.38 26.65 10.25
CA LYS A 39 10.53 27.40 10.80
C LYS A 39 11.53 26.50 11.51
N LYS A 40 11.06 25.50 12.26
CA LYS A 40 11.91 24.59 13.03
C LYS A 40 12.65 23.56 12.16
N GLU A 41 12.01 23.10 11.09
CA GLU A 41 12.52 22.04 10.21
C GLU A 41 13.08 22.60 8.89
N GLN A 42 13.55 23.86 8.88
CA GLN A 42 13.98 24.59 7.68
C GLN A 42 15.05 23.85 6.84
N ASN A 43 15.80 22.92 7.45
CA ASN A 43 16.84 22.11 6.81
C ASN A 43 16.59 20.59 6.88
N ARG A 44 15.34 20.16 7.09
CA ARG A 44 14.97 18.74 7.16
C ARG A 44 13.72 18.46 6.35
N ALA A 45 13.57 17.20 5.92
CA ALA A 45 12.34 16.75 5.29
C ALA A 45 11.17 16.89 6.27
N LEU A 46 10.13 17.62 5.87
CA LEU A 46 8.93 17.80 6.68
C LEU A 46 8.23 16.46 6.89
N ASP A 47 8.07 16.08 8.15
CA ASP A 47 7.22 14.95 8.52
C ASP A 47 5.74 15.32 8.35
N ALA A 48 5.12 14.77 7.30
CA ALA A 48 3.72 15.01 6.97
C ALA A 48 2.76 14.70 8.13
N HIS A 49 3.07 13.73 8.99
CA HIS A 49 2.21 13.38 10.15
C HIS A 49 2.17 14.49 11.22
N LYS A 50 3.20 15.34 11.27
CA LYS A 50 3.26 16.46 12.22
C LYS A 50 2.38 17.63 11.76
N VAL A 51 2.21 17.80 10.46
CA VAL A 51 1.52 18.97 9.86
C VAL A 51 0.16 18.65 9.24
N TYR A 52 -0.14 17.36 9.00
CA TYR A 52 -1.43 16.88 8.52
C TYR A 52 -1.98 15.80 9.46
N GLU A 53 -3.30 15.79 9.60
CA GLU A 53 -4.05 14.60 10.01
C GLU A 53 -4.21 13.72 8.78
N ILE A 54 -3.74 12.48 8.87
CA ILE A 54 -3.74 11.53 7.77
C ILE A 54 -4.71 10.41 8.10
N THR A 55 -5.78 10.29 7.33
CA THR A 55 -6.83 9.29 7.55
C THR A 55 -6.85 8.30 6.40
N PRO A 56 -6.72 6.99 6.65
CA PRO A 56 -6.90 5.99 5.61
C PRO A 56 -8.37 5.92 5.19
N ILE A 57 -8.62 5.89 3.89
CA ILE A 57 -9.93 5.72 3.29
C ILE A 57 -9.89 4.43 2.49
N GLU A 58 -10.78 3.48 2.83
CA GLU A 58 -10.86 2.22 2.10
C GLU A 58 -11.35 2.43 0.67
N ASN A 59 -10.68 1.79 -0.29
CA ASN A 59 -11.09 1.78 -1.68
C ASN A 59 -12.30 0.85 -1.85
N LYS A 60 -13.48 1.45 -2.04
CA LYS A 60 -14.74 0.73 -2.26
C LYS A 60 -14.72 -0.19 -3.47
N ASN A 61 -13.89 0.11 -4.48
CA ASN A 61 -13.79 -0.69 -5.70
C ASN A 61 -12.77 -1.84 -5.59
N PHE A 62 -12.03 -1.94 -4.49
CA PHE A 62 -10.95 -2.92 -4.32
C PHE A 62 -11.38 -4.35 -4.65
N LEU A 63 -12.52 -4.79 -4.11
CA LEU A 63 -13.04 -6.14 -4.34
C LEU A 63 -13.32 -6.41 -5.81
N GLU A 64 -13.94 -5.44 -6.48
CA GLU A 64 -14.35 -5.57 -7.89
C GLU A 64 -13.15 -5.53 -8.83
N ASP A 65 -12.17 -4.67 -8.55
CA ASP A 65 -10.93 -4.58 -9.30
C ASP A 65 -10.14 -5.90 -9.22
N VAL A 66 -10.00 -6.46 -8.02
CA VAL A 66 -9.33 -7.76 -7.83
C VAL A 66 -10.08 -8.89 -8.54
N LYS A 67 -11.42 -8.92 -8.48
CA LYS A 67 -12.23 -9.91 -9.22
C LYS A 67 -11.99 -9.83 -10.73
N LYS A 68 -12.05 -8.62 -11.29
CA LYS A 68 -11.83 -8.38 -12.73
C LYS A 68 -10.43 -8.82 -13.16
N ILE A 69 -9.40 -8.47 -12.39
CA ILE A 69 -8.02 -8.88 -12.65
C ILE A 69 -7.90 -10.41 -12.59
N ARG A 70 -8.39 -11.04 -11.51
CA ARG A 70 -8.33 -12.50 -11.36
C ARG A 70 -9.03 -13.23 -12.50
N HIS A 71 -10.21 -12.76 -12.90
CA HIS A 71 -10.97 -13.32 -14.02
C HIS A 71 -10.16 -13.22 -15.33
N LYS A 72 -9.59 -12.06 -15.64
CA LYS A 72 -8.76 -11.85 -16.84
C LYS A 72 -7.51 -12.72 -16.87
N LEU A 73 -6.97 -13.09 -15.71
CA LEU A 73 -5.79 -13.93 -15.56
C LEU A 73 -6.10 -15.43 -15.44
N GLY A 74 -7.34 -15.85 -15.72
CA GLY A 74 -7.73 -17.26 -15.72
C GLY A 74 -7.96 -17.85 -14.33
N ASN A 75 -8.43 -17.03 -13.37
CA ASN A 75 -8.78 -17.47 -12.01
C ASN A 75 -7.65 -18.11 -11.19
N LYS A 76 -6.40 -17.70 -11.46
CA LYS A 76 -5.22 -18.15 -10.69
C LYS A 76 -5.33 -17.80 -9.19
N PRO A 77 -4.58 -18.50 -8.33
CA PRO A 77 -4.39 -18.12 -6.94
C PRO A 77 -3.89 -16.67 -6.80
N ILE A 78 -4.32 -15.99 -5.73
CA ILE A 78 -3.91 -14.61 -5.44
C ILE A 78 -2.86 -14.63 -4.34
N LEU A 79 -1.65 -14.15 -4.64
CA LEU A 79 -0.71 -13.71 -3.61
C LEU A 79 -0.88 -12.21 -3.38
N VAL A 80 -1.12 -11.81 -2.13
CA VAL A 80 -1.14 -10.40 -1.72
C VAL A 80 0.10 -10.05 -0.91
N ILE A 81 0.68 -8.89 -1.22
CA ILE A 81 1.91 -8.41 -0.60
C ILE A 81 1.85 -6.89 -0.44
N CYS A 82 2.40 -6.39 0.67
CA CYS A 82 2.64 -4.96 0.86
C CYS A 82 4.08 -4.76 1.35
N ARG A 83 4.43 -3.58 1.90
CA ARG A 83 5.83 -3.33 2.33
C ARG A 83 6.30 -4.29 3.43
N ILE A 84 5.50 -4.46 4.49
CA ILE A 84 5.87 -5.21 5.71
C ILE A 84 4.83 -6.24 6.17
N GLY A 85 3.80 -6.51 5.35
CA GLY A 85 2.74 -7.51 5.64
C GLY A 85 1.42 -6.98 6.22
N GLY A 86 1.40 -5.86 6.97
CA GLY A 86 0.17 -5.41 7.66
C GLY A 86 -1.04 -5.12 6.77
N ARG A 87 -0.83 -4.37 5.67
CA ARG A 87 -1.91 -4.01 4.73
C ARG A 87 -2.36 -5.20 3.87
N SER A 88 -1.43 -6.06 3.49
CA SER A 88 -1.74 -7.25 2.68
C SER A 88 -2.50 -8.29 3.49
N LYS A 89 -2.23 -8.41 4.80
CA LYS A 89 -3.04 -9.26 5.70
C LYS A 89 -4.49 -8.79 5.78
N TYR A 90 -4.72 -7.47 5.90
CA TYR A 90 -6.07 -6.91 5.84
C TYR A 90 -6.76 -7.23 4.51
N ALA A 91 -6.06 -7.00 3.39
CA ALA A 91 -6.58 -7.30 2.06
C ALA A 91 -6.92 -8.79 1.88
N ALA A 92 -6.03 -9.71 2.29
CA ALA A 92 -6.26 -11.15 2.22
C ALA A 92 -7.55 -11.55 2.96
N ASN A 93 -7.71 -11.06 4.19
CA ASN A 93 -8.89 -11.33 5.00
C ASN A 93 -10.16 -10.76 4.37
N LEU A 94 -10.10 -9.56 3.79
CA LEU A 94 -11.23 -8.94 3.12
C LEU A 94 -11.66 -9.75 1.89
N LEU A 95 -10.70 -10.19 1.06
CA LEU A 95 -10.98 -11.03 -0.11
C LEU A 95 -11.60 -12.37 0.29
N ALA A 96 -11.02 -13.04 1.30
CA ALA A 96 -11.49 -14.33 1.79
C ALA A 96 -12.92 -14.23 2.39
N LYS A 97 -13.19 -13.19 3.19
CA LYS A 97 -14.54 -12.92 3.74
C LYS A 97 -15.59 -12.69 2.65
N ASN A 98 -15.18 -12.20 1.48
CA ASN A 98 -16.05 -11.99 0.33
C ASN A 98 -16.08 -13.19 -0.64
N GLY A 99 -15.67 -14.38 -0.17
CA GLY A 99 -15.81 -15.63 -0.90
C GLY A 99 -14.73 -15.90 -1.95
N MET A 100 -13.69 -15.05 -2.06
CA MET A 100 -12.54 -15.40 -2.90
C MET A 100 -11.73 -16.52 -2.27
N ARG A 101 -11.45 -17.54 -3.07
CA ARG A 101 -10.64 -18.71 -2.68
C ARG A 101 -9.20 -18.53 -3.14
N GLU A 102 -8.31 -19.32 -2.56
CA GLU A 102 -6.88 -19.37 -2.93
C GLU A 102 -6.19 -18.00 -2.80
N VAL A 103 -6.48 -17.30 -1.70
CA VAL A 103 -5.86 -16.01 -1.36
C VAL A 103 -4.81 -16.24 -0.27
N TYR A 104 -3.58 -15.84 -0.55
CA TYR A 104 -2.43 -16.05 0.33
C TYR A 104 -1.75 -14.71 0.63
N ASN A 105 -1.49 -14.44 1.91
CA ASN A 105 -0.67 -13.31 2.32
C ASN A 105 0.81 -13.70 2.32
N VAL A 106 1.67 -12.88 1.71
CA VAL A 106 3.12 -13.04 1.85
C VAL A 106 3.55 -12.46 3.21
N ASP A 107 4.01 -13.33 4.09
CA ASP A 107 4.51 -12.94 5.41
C ASP A 107 5.82 -12.15 5.29
N GLY A 108 5.99 -11.17 6.20
CA GLY A 108 7.11 -10.23 6.15
C GLY A 108 7.07 -9.21 5.00
N GLY A 109 6.20 -9.41 4.01
CA GLY A 109 5.97 -8.49 2.91
C GLY A 109 7.16 -8.35 1.96
N PHE A 110 7.18 -7.25 1.23
CA PHE A 110 8.18 -6.99 0.19
C PHE A 110 9.61 -6.88 0.72
N LEU A 111 9.80 -6.43 1.96
CA LEU A 111 11.14 -6.35 2.53
C LEU A 111 11.75 -7.75 2.69
N GLU A 112 10.99 -8.73 3.15
CA GLU A 112 11.48 -10.12 3.21
C GLU A 112 11.61 -10.74 1.82
N TRP A 113 10.68 -10.46 0.91
CA TRP A 113 10.79 -10.88 -0.50
C TRP A 113 12.13 -10.46 -1.11
N LYS A 114 12.51 -9.19 -0.91
CA LYS A 114 13.78 -8.63 -1.37
C LYS A 114 14.97 -9.27 -0.64
N ARG A 115 14.91 -9.44 0.68
CA ARG A 115 15.99 -10.10 1.45
C ARG A 115 16.22 -11.55 1.03
N ALA A 116 15.15 -12.26 0.67
CA ALA A 116 15.20 -13.60 0.11
C ALA A 116 15.79 -13.65 -1.32
N LYS A 117 16.20 -12.51 -1.88
CA LYS A 117 16.77 -12.38 -3.24
C LYS A 117 15.83 -12.90 -4.33
N LEU A 118 14.53 -12.83 -4.10
CA LEU A 118 13.52 -13.18 -5.11
C LEU A 118 13.42 -12.07 -6.18
N PRO A 119 12.96 -12.39 -7.41
CA PRO A 119 12.83 -11.39 -8.47
C PRO A 119 11.92 -10.23 -8.08
N TYR A 120 12.39 -9.00 -8.27
CA TYR A 120 11.65 -7.77 -8.05
C TYR A 120 12.05 -6.69 -9.05
N GLY A 121 11.21 -5.67 -9.22
CA GLY A 121 11.46 -4.51 -10.08
C GLY A 121 11.02 -3.20 -9.43
N GLY A 122 11.47 -2.08 -10.00
CA GLY A 122 11.18 -0.72 -9.53
C GLY A 122 12.16 -0.23 -8.48
N GLU A 123 13.21 0.49 -8.91
CA GLU A 123 14.11 1.30 -8.07
C GLU A 123 14.57 2.53 -8.88
#